data_AF-A0A507BWH0-F1
#
_entry.id   AF-A0A507BWH0-F1
#
_cell.length_a   1.000
_cell.length_b   1.000
_cell.length_c   1.000
_cell.angle_alpha   90.00
_cell.angle_beta   90.00
_cell.angle_gamma   90.00
#
_symmetry.space_group_name_H-M   'P 1'
#
loop_
_entity.id
_entity.type
_entity.pdbx_description
1 polymer ?
#
loop_
_entity_poly.entity_id
_entity_poly.type
_entity_poly.pdbx_seq_one_letter_code
_entity_poly.pdbx_strand_id
1 'polypeptide(L)'
;MSSLNNTPSSEPYNASFLIKYICEKGRETHTSLKGGVYRVSFEDHDAFLSDYWKAFRTKQGLYLMERISKGCKFRFFVDLDFGWTEDMSTRKDNEWRDFYKQLRDIASVVLNTRVMVSVRLCKIHIHCPDLAVSVQQAKSLLETLRKALMARLPELDTENIFDGLMYNSGLRMLGSCKPDRMNNDPDWVQARHKYYHPLDEDCEPLYLEAMEEEDALTLLKDISILILDAPREQIEASSSESTAELPCDQHIVCGQNPVAKGGNILPWIQEKLPPLSQPCQVVSEENGRWDWCSLNGRSDIARFSSDITGVIDSKASRCNQKPLCEDDQLEDIIKQVVIFD
;
A
#
# COMPACT_ATOMS: atom_id res chain seq x y z
N MET A 1 -54.24 -24.58 1.48
CA MET A 1 -52.83 -24.69 1.88
C MET A 1 -52.00 -24.87 0.61
N SER A 2 -51.58 -23.77 -0.02
CA SER A 2 -50.72 -23.82 -1.20
C SER A 2 -49.27 -23.91 -0.74
N SER A 3 -48.63 -25.05 -1.00
CA SER A 3 -47.19 -25.22 -0.87
C SER A 3 -46.50 -24.27 -1.86
N LEU A 4 -45.92 -23.19 -1.34
CA LEU A 4 -45.01 -22.34 -2.11
C LEU A 4 -43.79 -23.18 -2.48
N ASN A 5 -43.67 -23.47 -3.77
CA ASN A 5 -42.48 -24.03 -4.37
C ASN A 5 -41.33 -23.04 -4.16
N ASN A 6 -40.45 -23.35 -3.21
CA ASN A 6 -39.12 -22.75 -3.12
C ASN A 6 -38.33 -23.25 -4.34
N THR A 7 -38.50 -22.59 -5.48
CA THR A 7 -37.51 -22.66 -6.55
C THR A 7 -36.17 -22.26 -5.91
N PRO A 8 -35.12 -23.10 -5.95
CA PRO A 8 -33.82 -22.68 -5.48
C PRO A 8 -33.50 -21.40 -6.23
N SER A 9 -33.31 -20.30 -5.51
CA SER A 9 -32.81 -19.07 -6.11
C SER A 9 -31.50 -19.45 -6.78
N SER A 10 -31.53 -19.54 -8.11
CA SER A 10 -30.37 -19.92 -8.92
C SER A 10 -29.39 -18.75 -8.85
N GLU A 11 -28.71 -18.58 -7.72
CA GLU A 11 -27.70 -17.55 -7.59
C GLU A 11 -26.72 -17.75 -8.76
N PRO A 12 -26.42 -16.69 -9.54
CA PRO A 12 -25.64 -16.82 -10.76
C PRO A 12 -24.30 -17.47 -10.45
N TYR A 13 -23.98 -18.57 -11.13
CA TYR A 13 -22.68 -19.24 -11.02
C TYR A 13 -21.53 -18.24 -11.28
N ASN A 14 -20.32 -18.58 -10.84
CA ASN A 14 -19.13 -17.86 -11.29
C ASN A 14 -19.14 -17.71 -12.83
N ALA A 15 -18.66 -16.58 -13.33
CA ALA A 15 -18.54 -16.34 -14.78
C ALA A 15 -17.91 -17.54 -15.49
N SER A 16 -18.49 -17.96 -16.62
CA SER A 16 -18.20 -19.28 -17.21
C SER A 16 -16.79 -19.42 -17.74
N PHE A 17 -16.14 -18.31 -18.12
CA PHE A 17 -14.75 -18.32 -18.62
C PHE A 17 -13.76 -18.84 -17.59
N LEU A 18 -14.08 -18.74 -16.29
CA LEU A 18 -13.23 -19.19 -15.19
C LEU A 18 -12.96 -20.70 -15.18
N ILE A 19 -13.79 -21.50 -15.88
CA ILE A 19 -13.56 -22.94 -16.04
C ILE A 19 -12.19 -23.23 -16.66
N LYS A 20 -11.70 -22.35 -17.55
CA LYS A 20 -10.38 -22.47 -18.20
C LYS A 20 -9.21 -22.39 -17.21
N TYR A 21 -9.42 -21.76 -16.06
CA TYR A 21 -8.37 -21.40 -15.11
C TYR A 21 -8.44 -22.17 -13.79
N ILE A 22 -9.33 -23.16 -13.66
CA ILE A 22 -9.45 -23.97 -12.44
C ILE A 22 -8.11 -24.65 -12.13
N CYS A 23 -7.69 -24.60 -10.86
CA CYS A 23 -6.46 -25.24 -10.42
C CYS A 23 -6.63 -25.99 -9.08
N GLU A 24 -5.57 -26.67 -8.66
CA GLU A 24 -5.45 -27.23 -7.32
C GLU A 24 -5.13 -26.13 -6.29
N LYS A 25 -5.51 -26.35 -5.03
CA LYS A 25 -5.18 -25.44 -3.92
C LYS A 25 -3.67 -25.37 -3.67
N GLY A 26 -3.20 -24.19 -3.28
CA GLY A 26 -1.79 -23.88 -3.01
C GLY A 26 -1.03 -23.29 -4.20
N ARG A 27 -1.67 -23.15 -5.37
CA ARG A 27 -1.08 -22.57 -6.59
C ARG A 27 -1.94 -21.48 -7.22
N GLU A 28 -3.00 -21.08 -6.52
CA GLU A 28 -3.97 -20.13 -7.02
C GLU A 28 -3.40 -18.71 -7.05
N THR A 29 -3.64 -18.01 -8.16
CA THR A 29 -3.44 -16.56 -8.25
C THR A 29 -4.73 -15.81 -7.95
N HIS A 30 -5.87 -16.49 -8.05
CA HIS A 30 -7.18 -15.93 -7.79
C HIS A 30 -8.08 -16.89 -7.01
N THR A 31 -9.00 -16.35 -6.23
CA THR A 31 -10.08 -17.10 -5.59
C THR A 31 -11.42 -16.44 -5.84
N SER A 32 -12.49 -17.23 -5.88
CA SER A 32 -13.85 -16.68 -5.86
C SER A 32 -14.41 -16.70 -4.43
N LEU A 33 -15.03 -15.59 -4.01
CA LEU A 33 -15.81 -15.51 -2.77
C LEU A 33 -17.03 -16.45 -2.80
N LYS A 34 -17.48 -16.85 -3.99
CA LYS A 34 -18.51 -17.87 -4.17
C LYS A 34 -17.96 -19.31 -4.14
N GLY A 35 -16.64 -19.46 -4.01
CA GLY A 35 -15.93 -20.73 -4.05
C GLY A 35 -15.31 -20.98 -5.42
N GLY A 36 -14.17 -21.67 -5.42
CA GLY A 36 -13.32 -21.87 -6.59
C GLY A 36 -11.95 -21.24 -6.41
N VAL A 37 -10.93 -21.92 -6.92
CA VAL A 37 -9.54 -21.45 -6.92
C VAL A 37 -9.04 -21.52 -8.35
N TYR A 38 -8.34 -20.47 -8.79
CA TYR A 38 -7.94 -20.30 -10.17
C TYR A 38 -6.48 -19.91 -10.26
N ARG A 39 -5.82 -20.40 -11.31
CA ARG A 39 -4.46 -20.03 -11.66
C ARG A 39 -4.45 -19.44 -13.05
N VAL A 40 -4.04 -18.18 -13.11
CA VAL A 40 -3.76 -17.44 -14.34
C VAL A 40 -2.24 -17.36 -14.44
N SER A 41 -1.69 -17.94 -15.51
CA SER A 41 -0.26 -17.82 -15.82
C SER A 41 0.05 -16.38 -16.25
N PHE A 42 1.33 -16.04 -16.30
CA PHE A 42 1.73 -14.72 -16.82
C PHE A 42 1.32 -14.60 -18.30
N GLU A 43 1.55 -15.66 -19.07
CA GLU A 43 1.28 -15.73 -20.50
C GLU A 43 -0.22 -15.62 -20.83
N ASP A 44 -1.08 -16.12 -19.94
CA ASP A 44 -2.54 -16.10 -20.12
C ASP A 44 -3.20 -14.86 -19.50
N HIS A 45 -2.45 -13.96 -18.87
CA HIS A 45 -3.03 -12.88 -18.06
C HIS A 45 -3.84 -11.89 -18.91
N ASP A 46 -3.35 -11.51 -20.09
CA ASP A 46 -4.06 -10.60 -20.98
C ASP A 46 -5.36 -11.20 -21.50
N ALA A 47 -5.33 -12.49 -21.86
CA ALA A 47 -6.52 -13.24 -22.27
C ALA A 47 -7.53 -13.35 -21.11
N PHE A 48 -7.05 -13.58 -19.88
CA PHE A 48 -7.88 -13.61 -18.68
C PHE A 48 -8.57 -12.27 -18.42
N LEU A 49 -7.84 -11.14 -18.49
CA LEU A 49 -8.43 -9.81 -18.28
C LEU A 49 -9.45 -9.46 -19.38
N SER A 50 -9.19 -9.83 -20.63
CA SER A 50 -10.15 -9.66 -21.74
C SER A 50 -11.45 -10.44 -21.49
N ASP A 51 -11.35 -11.72 -21.12
CA ASP A 51 -12.51 -12.53 -20.76
C ASP A 51 -13.23 -11.98 -19.52
N TYR A 52 -12.49 -11.50 -18.51
CA TYR A 52 -13.02 -10.88 -17.30
C TYR A 52 -13.82 -9.61 -17.60
N TRP A 53 -13.28 -8.70 -18.41
CA TRP A 53 -13.97 -7.47 -18.81
C TRP A 53 -15.24 -7.75 -19.63
N LYS A 54 -15.19 -8.71 -20.57
CA LYS A 54 -16.37 -9.17 -21.31
C LYS A 54 -17.45 -9.74 -20.38
N ALA A 55 -17.04 -10.55 -19.39
CA ALA A 55 -17.94 -11.08 -18.38
C ALA A 55 -18.56 -9.95 -17.53
N PHE A 56 -17.78 -8.93 -17.15
CA PHE A 56 -18.26 -7.77 -16.43
C PHE A 56 -19.31 -6.98 -17.24
N ARG A 57 -19.03 -6.66 -18.50
CA ARG A 57 -19.97 -5.95 -19.39
C ARG A 57 -21.26 -6.71 -19.64
N THR A 58 -21.19 -8.04 -19.70
CA THR A 58 -22.36 -8.92 -19.85
C THR A 58 -23.04 -9.25 -18.52
N LYS A 59 -22.65 -8.58 -17.43
CA LYS A 59 -23.23 -8.71 -16.09
C LYS A 59 -23.22 -10.14 -15.56
N GLN A 60 -22.19 -10.92 -15.88
CA GLN A 60 -21.97 -12.23 -15.28
C GLN A 60 -21.54 -12.10 -13.81
N GLY A 61 -21.76 -13.16 -13.03
CA GLY A 61 -21.37 -13.21 -11.62
C GLY A 61 -19.84 -13.18 -11.45
N LEU A 62 -19.29 -12.03 -11.09
CA LEU A 62 -17.87 -11.83 -10.78
C LEU A 62 -17.68 -11.67 -9.27
N TYR A 63 -16.89 -12.56 -8.69
CA TYR A 63 -16.67 -12.67 -7.24
C TYR A 63 -15.18 -12.83 -6.91
N LEU A 64 -14.30 -12.34 -7.77
CA LEU A 64 -12.88 -12.66 -7.74
C LEU A 64 -12.09 -11.77 -6.79
N MET A 65 -11.10 -12.39 -6.18
CA MET A 65 -10.00 -11.76 -5.47
C MET A 65 -8.70 -12.29 -6.02
N GLU A 66 -7.74 -11.40 -6.24
CA GLU A 66 -6.34 -11.76 -6.45
C GLU A 66 -5.74 -12.22 -5.13
N ARG A 67 -4.82 -13.18 -5.18
CA ARG A 67 -4.23 -13.82 -4.01
C ARG A 67 -2.76 -13.45 -3.85
N ILE A 68 -2.35 -13.17 -2.63
CA ILE A 68 -0.94 -13.08 -2.29
C ILE A 68 -0.41 -14.50 -2.11
N SER A 69 0.44 -14.93 -3.04
CA SER A 69 1.11 -16.21 -2.95
C SER A 69 2.17 -16.19 -1.84
N LYS A 70 2.26 -17.29 -1.08
CA LYS A 70 3.20 -17.39 0.04
C LYS A 70 4.65 -17.25 -0.46
N GLY A 71 5.39 -16.29 0.10
CA GLY A 71 6.79 -16.06 -0.25
C GLY A 71 7.02 -15.28 -1.55
N CYS A 72 5.95 -14.90 -2.26
CA CYS A 72 6.04 -14.08 -3.46
C CYS A 72 5.92 -12.58 -3.10
N LYS A 73 6.53 -11.75 -3.94
CA LYS A 73 6.24 -10.30 -3.94
C LYS A 73 4.92 -10.03 -4.64
N PHE A 74 4.31 -8.90 -4.30
CA PHE A 74 3.08 -8.38 -4.89
C PHE A 74 3.16 -6.84 -4.96
N ARG A 75 2.33 -6.19 -5.77
CA ARG A 75 2.24 -4.72 -5.79
C ARG A 75 1.53 -4.24 -4.53
N PHE A 76 2.11 -3.26 -3.86
CA PHE A 76 1.59 -2.75 -2.59
C PHE A 76 0.18 -2.16 -2.78
N PHE A 77 -0.69 -2.41 -1.81
CA PHE A 77 -2.06 -1.94 -1.81
C PHE A 77 -2.55 -1.76 -0.37
N VAL A 78 -3.54 -0.89 -0.17
CA VAL A 78 -4.18 -0.62 1.13
C VAL A 78 -5.68 -0.69 0.98
N ASP A 79 -6.36 -1.38 1.90
CA ASP A 79 -7.83 -1.46 1.99
C ASP A 79 -8.27 -0.70 3.23
N LEU A 80 -9.05 0.35 3.02
CA LEU A 80 -9.62 1.20 4.04
C LEU A 80 -11.09 0.83 4.21
N ASP A 81 -11.39 0.10 5.29
CA ASP A 81 -12.68 -0.54 5.53
C ASP A 81 -13.56 0.27 6.49
N PHE A 82 -13.94 1.48 6.10
CA PHE A 82 -14.80 2.36 6.92
C PHE A 82 -16.12 1.70 7.32
N GLY A 83 -16.58 1.90 8.55
CA GLY A 83 -17.89 1.41 8.99
C GLY A 83 -19.04 1.93 8.11
N TRP A 84 -20.10 1.13 7.96
CA TRP A 84 -21.33 1.53 7.24
C TRP A 84 -22.19 2.55 8.01
N THR A 85 -21.65 3.15 9.07
CA THR A 85 -22.30 4.18 9.89
C THR A 85 -22.21 5.56 9.26
N GLU A 86 -21.20 5.79 8.42
CA GLU A 86 -21.14 6.97 7.59
C GLU A 86 -21.79 6.63 6.25
N ASP A 87 -23.05 7.03 6.07
CA ASP A 87 -23.58 7.12 4.70
C ASP A 87 -22.85 8.26 4.01
N MET A 88 -21.72 7.92 3.41
CA MET A 88 -20.87 8.89 2.73
C MET A 88 -21.62 9.67 1.65
N SER A 89 -22.74 9.15 1.13
CA SER A 89 -23.55 9.91 0.17
C SER A 89 -24.26 11.13 0.76
N THR A 90 -24.19 11.35 2.08
CA THR A 90 -24.71 12.56 2.71
C THR A 90 -23.73 13.73 2.73
N ARG A 91 -22.43 13.52 2.45
CA ARG A 91 -21.49 14.64 2.27
C ARG A 91 -21.68 15.29 0.89
N LYS A 92 -21.31 16.55 0.75
CA LYS A 92 -21.35 17.23 -0.56
C LYS A 92 -20.28 16.63 -1.47
N ASP A 93 -20.59 16.47 -2.76
CA ASP A 93 -19.70 15.82 -3.74
C ASP A 93 -18.25 16.36 -3.72
N ASN A 94 -18.07 17.67 -3.53
CA ASN A 94 -16.75 18.29 -3.49
C ASN A 94 -15.91 17.86 -2.28
N GLU A 95 -16.53 17.60 -1.14
CA GLU A 95 -15.81 17.21 0.09
C GLU A 95 -15.13 15.84 -0.07
N TRP A 96 -15.74 14.93 -0.85
CA TRP A 96 -15.14 13.63 -1.14
C TRP A 96 -13.97 13.71 -2.09
N ARG A 97 -14.11 14.51 -3.15
CA ARG A 97 -13.02 14.71 -4.11
C ARG A 97 -11.79 15.25 -3.41
N ASP A 98 -11.97 16.26 -2.56
CA ASP A 98 -10.88 16.87 -1.81
C ASP A 98 -10.25 15.87 -0.83
N PHE A 99 -11.06 15.02 -0.20
CA PHE A 99 -10.56 13.93 0.67
C PHE A 99 -9.75 12.90 -0.13
N TYR A 100 -10.26 12.41 -1.26
CA TYR A 100 -9.56 11.43 -2.10
C TYR A 100 -8.28 12.01 -2.71
N LYS A 101 -8.28 13.28 -3.13
CA LYS A 101 -7.10 14.00 -3.59
C LYS A 101 -6.04 14.05 -2.49
N GLN A 102 -6.40 14.50 -1.29
CA GLN A 102 -5.47 14.53 -0.16
C GLN A 102 -4.91 13.15 0.18
N LEU A 103 -5.77 12.13 0.23
CA LEU A 103 -5.36 10.76 0.51
C LEU A 103 -4.35 10.23 -0.53
N ARG A 104 -4.63 10.44 -1.83
CA ARG A 104 -3.73 10.06 -2.92
C ARG A 104 -2.40 10.81 -2.83
N ASP A 105 -2.44 12.12 -2.64
CA ASP A 105 -1.26 12.99 -2.66
C ASP A 105 -0.35 12.68 -1.47
N ILE A 106 -0.91 12.50 -0.25
CA ILE A 106 -0.15 12.05 0.93
C ILE A 106 0.47 10.68 0.66
N ALA A 107 -0.31 9.71 0.17
CA ALA A 107 0.19 8.37 -0.09
C ALA A 107 1.33 8.37 -1.13
N SER A 108 1.20 9.16 -2.20
CA SER A 108 2.22 9.25 -3.25
C SER A 108 3.52 9.84 -2.72
N VAL A 109 3.46 10.88 -1.88
CA VAL A 109 4.65 11.47 -1.24
C VAL A 109 5.29 10.50 -0.25
N VAL A 110 4.50 9.91 0.66
CA VAL A 110 5.02 9.04 1.72
C VAL A 110 5.64 7.76 1.17
N LEU A 111 5.03 7.18 0.13
CA LEU A 111 5.50 5.94 -0.48
C LEU A 111 6.46 6.17 -1.65
N ASN A 112 6.64 7.42 -2.08
CA ASN A 112 7.44 7.81 -3.24
C ASN A 112 7.13 6.97 -4.49
N THR A 113 5.84 6.87 -4.84
CA THR A 113 5.37 6.02 -5.93
C THR A 113 4.09 6.59 -6.55
N ARG A 114 3.75 6.14 -7.76
CA ARG A 114 2.44 6.41 -8.36
C ARG A 114 1.36 5.75 -7.51
N VAL A 115 0.30 6.50 -7.23
CA VAL A 115 -0.85 6.01 -6.45
C VAL A 115 -2.11 6.12 -7.27
N MET A 116 -2.91 5.06 -7.26
CA MET A 116 -4.26 5.03 -7.80
C MET A 116 -5.24 4.74 -6.67
N VAL A 117 -6.42 5.35 -6.73
CA VAL A 117 -7.47 5.16 -5.73
C VAL A 117 -8.68 4.54 -6.40
N SER A 118 -9.33 3.59 -5.74
CA SER A 118 -10.63 3.09 -6.17
C SER A 118 -11.59 3.04 -4.99
N VAL A 119 -12.84 3.38 -5.22
CA VAL A 119 -13.84 3.56 -4.17
C VAL A 119 -15.07 2.71 -4.41
N ARG A 120 -15.65 2.22 -3.32
CA ARG A 120 -16.98 1.62 -3.29
C ARG A 120 -17.72 2.20 -2.09
N LEU A 121 -18.55 3.22 -2.33
CA LEU A 121 -19.23 3.96 -1.27
C LEU A 121 -18.18 4.49 -0.27
N CYS A 122 -18.20 4.02 0.99
CA CYS A 122 -17.24 4.40 2.01
C CYS A 122 -15.93 3.59 1.98
N LYS A 123 -15.86 2.52 1.19
CA LYS A 123 -14.70 1.62 1.17
C LYS A 123 -13.71 2.07 0.13
N ILE A 124 -12.42 2.10 0.44
CA ILE A 124 -11.39 2.67 -0.43
C ILE A 124 -10.25 1.68 -0.57
N HIS A 125 -9.79 1.45 -1.80
CA HIS A 125 -8.50 0.84 -2.06
C HIS A 125 -7.51 1.88 -2.55
N ILE A 126 -6.29 1.81 -2.06
CA ILE A 126 -5.11 2.50 -2.57
C ILE A 126 -4.26 1.45 -3.28
N HIS A 127 -3.87 1.71 -4.52
CA HIS A 127 -3.04 0.83 -5.34
C HIS A 127 -1.72 1.53 -5.68
N CYS A 128 -0.61 0.81 -5.56
CA CYS A 128 0.73 1.30 -5.89
C CYS A 128 1.35 0.41 -6.98
N PRO A 129 1.01 0.63 -8.27
CA PRO A 129 1.39 -0.24 -9.40
C PRO A 129 2.89 -0.52 -9.48
N ASP A 130 3.71 0.46 -9.11
CA ASP A 130 5.16 0.42 -9.30
C ASP A 130 5.91 -0.10 -8.05
N LEU A 131 5.20 -0.40 -6.95
CA LEU A 131 5.81 -0.72 -5.66
C LEU A 131 5.66 -2.21 -5.31
N ALA A 132 6.62 -3.02 -5.75
CA ALA A 132 6.68 -4.46 -5.44
C ALA A 132 7.23 -4.74 -4.03
N VAL A 133 6.46 -5.46 -3.20
CA VAL A 133 6.75 -5.69 -1.78
C VAL A 133 6.52 -7.13 -1.34
N SER A 134 7.21 -7.56 -0.30
CA SER A 134 6.85 -8.74 0.49
C SER A 134 5.77 -8.42 1.53
N VAL A 135 5.18 -9.43 2.16
CA VAL A 135 4.18 -9.23 3.24
C VAL A 135 4.75 -8.42 4.40
N GLN A 136 6.01 -8.65 4.79
CA GLN A 136 6.64 -7.91 5.88
C GLN A 136 6.87 -6.44 5.53
N GLN A 137 7.30 -6.17 4.29
CA GLN A 137 7.46 -4.81 3.78
C GLN A 137 6.11 -4.09 3.69
N ALA A 138 5.08 -4.76 3.19
CA ALA A 138 3.73 -4.21 3.09
C ALA A 138 3.18 -3.80 4.47
N LYS A 139 3.37 -4.62 5.51
CA LYS A 139 2.97 -4.25 6.88
C LYS A 139 3.72 -3.03 7.40
N SER A 140 5.03 -2.94 7.16
CA SER A 140 5.83 -1.78 7.58
C SER A 140 5.36 -0.50 6.88
N LEU A 141 5.19 -0.56 5.55
CA LEU A 141 4.70 0.57 4.75
C LEU A 141 3.29 0.99 5.13
N LEU A 142 2.41 0.03 5.43
CA LEU A 142 1.06 0.30 5.91
C LEU A 142 1.08 1.13 7.20
N GLU A 143 1.93 0.77 8.17
CA GLU A 143 2.04 1.51 9.43
C GLU A 143 2.63 2.92 9.23
N THR A 144 3.63 3.06 8.36
CA THR A 144 4.18 4.37 7.98
C THR A 144 3.12 5.27 7.34
N LEU A 145 2.41 4.74 6.34
CA LEU A 145 1.35 5.46 5.64
C LEU A 145 0.20 5.81 6.59
N ARG A 146 -0.22 4.87 7.44
CA ARG A 146 -1.26 5.07 8.46
C ARG A 146 -0.94 6.26 9.35
N LYS A 147 0.27 6.34 9.90
CA LYS A 147 0.69 7.48 10.75
C LYS A 147 0.62 8.81 9.99
N ALA A 148 1.12 8.85 8.76
CA ALA A 148 1.11 10.05 7.95
C ALA A 148 -0.31 10.51 7.58
N LEU A 149 -1.18 9.57 7.20
CA LEU A 149 -2.57 9.83 6.89
C LEU A 149 -3.33 10.33 8.13
N MET A 150 -3.22 9.65 9.28
CA MET A 150 -3.90 10.08 10.51
C MET A 150 -3.45 11.46 11.01
N ALA A 151 -2.19 11.83 10.78
CA ALA A 151 -1.67 13.15 11.14
C ALA A 151 -2.29 14.30 10.31
N ARG A 152 -2.76 14.01 9.09
CA ARG A 152 -3.28 15.01 8.14
C ARG A 152 -4.80 14.92 7.95
N LEU A 153 -5.37 13.73 8.15
CA LEU A 153 -6.77 13.38 7.99
C LEU A 153 -7.26 12.71 9.29
N PRO A 154 -7.56 13.49 10.34
CA PRO A 154 -7.94 12.97 11.65
C PRO A 154 -9.20 12.08 11.64
N GLU A 155 -10.05 12.19 10.63
CA GLU A 155 -11.20 11.30 10.40
C GLU A 155 -10.81 9.83 10.20
N LEU A 156 -9.54 9.54 9.93
CA LEU A 156 -8.99 8.19 9.84
C LEU A 156 -8.61 7.60 11.21
N ASP A 157 -8.73 8.36 12.30
CA ASP A 157 -8.44 7.91 13.68
C ASP A 157 -9.61 7.10 14.26
N THR A 158 -10.07 6.09 13.52
CA THR A 158 -11.00 5.11 14.07
C THR A 158 -10.38 3.72 14.02
N GLU A 159 -10.71 2.91 15.02
CA GLU A 159 -10.22 1.54 15.11
C GLU A 159 -10.70 0.74 13.89
N ASN A 160 -9.77 0.01 13.26
CA ASN A 160 -10.02 -0.95 12.19
C ASN A 160 -10.30 -0.39 10.77
N ILE A 161 -10.03 0.90 10.48
CA ILE A 161 -10.06 1.37 9.08
C ILE A 161 -9.01 0.65 8.24
N PHE A 162 -7.78 0.53 8.74
CA PHE A 162 -6.67 -0.07 8.01
C PHE A 162 -6.68 -1.60 8.20
N ASP A 163 -7.15 -2.35 7.19
CA ASP A 163 -7.25 -3.82 7.31
C ASP A 163 -5.94 -4.54 6.99
N GLY A 164 -5.02 -4.65 7.96
CA GLY A 164 -3.78 -5.41 7.75
C GLY A 164 -3.96 -6.92 7.49
N LEU A 165 -5.17 -7.50 7.71
CA LEU A 165 -5.41 -8.93 7.51
C LEU A 165 -5.54 -9.30 6.03
N MET A 166 -5.81 -8.33 5.16
CA MET A 166 -5.81 -8.47 3.70
C MET A 166 -4.54 -9.16 3.19
N TYR A 167 -3.39 -8.95 3.83
CA TYR A 167 -2.13 -9.55 3.41
C TYR A 167 -2.02 -11.07 3.62
N ASN A 168 -2.97 -11.68 4.35
CA ASN A 168 -3.08 -13.15 4.45
C ASN A 168 -3.98 -13.74 3.35
N SER A 169 -4.63 -12.89 2.56
CA SER A 169 -5.58 -13.29 1.54
C SER A 169 -5.25 -12.68 0.18
N GLY A 170 -5.61 -11.42 -0.02
CA GLY A 170 -5.31 -10.60 -1.19
C GLY A 170 -6.36 -9.51 -1.37
N LEU A 171 -6.55 -9.03 -2.60
CA LEU A 171 -7.43 -7.90 -2.90
C LEU A 171 -8.56 -8.29 -3.83
N ARG A 172 -9.72 -7.66 -3.66
CA ARG A 172 -10.82 -7.83 -4.60
C ARG A 172 -10.56 -7.08 -5.90
N MET A 173 -10.77 -7.77 -7.03
CA MET A 173 -10.69 -7.15 -8.34
C MET A 173 -11.82 -6.13 -8.54
N LEU A 174 -11.57 -5.09 -9.35
CA LEU A 174 -12.63 -4.16 -9.76
C LEU A 174 -13.76 -4.87 -10.48
N GLY A 175 -15.00 -4.43 -10.27
CA GLY A 175 -16.17 -5.10 -10.82
C GLY A 175 -16.60 -6.38 -10.09
N SER A 176 -15.76 -6.95 -9.23
CA SER A 176 -16.13 -8.11 -8.42
C SER A 176 -16.96 -7.73 -7.19
N CYS A 177 -17.94 -8.55 -6.84
CA CYS A 177 -18.88 -8.34 -5.73
C CYS A 177 -18.76 -9.46 -4.67
N LYS A 178 -19.41 -9.26 -3.50
CA LYS A 178 -19.63 -10.37 -2.55
C LYS A 178 -20.86 -11.16 -3.03
N PRO A 179 -20.88 -12.50 -2.88
CA PRO A 179 -22.11 -13.26 -3.08
C PRO A 179 -23.15 -12.89 -2.01
N ASP A 180 -24.44 -13.04 -2.32
CA ASP A 180 -25.54 -12.58 -1.45
C ASP A 180 -25.48 -13.18 -0.04
N ARG A 181 -25.10 -14.46 0.08
CA ARG A 181 -24.90 -15.13 1.38
C ARG A 181 -23.78 -14.54 2.27
N MET A 182 -22.86 -13.76 1.69
CA MET A 182 -21.77 -13.07 2.41
C MET A 182 -22.03 -11.56 2.52
N ASN A 183 -23.16 -11.11 1.99
CA ASN A 183 -23.51 -9.71 1.95
C ASN A 183 -24.29 -9.33 3.21
N ASN A 184 -23.55 -8.99 4.26
CA ASN A 184 -24.11 -8.46 5.51
C ASN A 184 -24.24 -6.92 5.47
N ASP A 185 -24.19 -6.32 4.28
CA ASP A 185 -24.24 -4.87 4.13
C ASP A 185 -25.68 -4.35 4.38
N PRO A 186 -25.85 -3.16 4.99
CA PRO A 186 -27.17 -2.56 5.21
C PRO A 186 -27.99 -2.39 3.92
N ASP A 187 -29.31 -2.38 4.01
CA ASP A 187 -30.22 -2.30 2.86
C ASP A 187 -29.92 -1.13 1.90
N TRP A 188 -29.52 0.03 2.44
CA TRP A 188 -29.17 1.21 1.64
C TRP A 188 -27.92 0.99 0.78
N VAL A 189 -26.98 0.15 1.23
CA VAL A 189 -25.80 -0.30 0.46
C VAL A 189 -26.23 -1.28 -0.63
N GLN A 190 -27.20 -2.15 -0.32
CA GLN A 190 -27.64 -3.20 -1.23
C GLN A 190 -28.29 -2.67 -2.51
N ALA A 191 -28.94 -1.52 -2.43
CA ALA A 191 -29.60 -0.86 -3.55
C ALA A 191 -28.63 -0.16 -4.53
N ARG A 192 -27.34 -0.02 -4.18
CA ARG A 192 -26.34 0.72 -4.96
C ARG A 192 -25.33 -0.20 -5.65
N HIS A 193 -24.55 0.35 -6.58
CA HIS A 193 -23.48 -0.37 -7.26
C HIS A 193 -22.44 -0.88 -6.22
N LYS A 194 -22.26 -2.21 -6.15
CA LYS A 194 -21.47 -2.91 -5.11
C LYS A 194 -20.00 -3.16 -5.49
N TYR A 195 -19.55 -2.62 -6.62
CA TYR A 195 -18.18 -2.78 -7.08
C TYR A 195 -17.37 -1.50 -6.88
N TYR A 196 -16.05 -1.66 -6.83
CA TYR A 196 -15.13 -0.54 -6.76
C TYR A 196 -15.04 0.15 -8.11
N HIS A 197 -14.97 1.47 -8.07
CA HIS A 197 -14.74 2.35 -9.21
C HIS A 197 -13.37 3.01 -9.03
N PRO A 198 -12.44 2.84 -9.96
CA PRO A 198 -11.19 3.59 -9.96
C PRO A 198 -11.50 5.07 -10.16
N LEU A 199 -10.65 5.92 -9.59
CA LEU A 199 -10.76 7.36 -9.69
C LEU A 199 -9.71 7.88 -10.67
N ASP A 200 -10.09 8.89 -11.46
CA ASP A 200 -9.15 9.61 -12.32
C ASP A 200 -8.31 10.66 -11.55
N GLU A 201 -7.57 11.49 -12.29
CA GLU A 201 -6.72 12.55 -11.71
C GLU A 201 -7.53 13.62 -10.95
N ASP A 202 -8.79 13.82 -11.32
CA ASP A 202 -9.72 14.74 -10.66
C ASP A 202 -10.57 14.07 -9.57
N CYS A 203 -10.28 12.80 -9.27
CA CYS A 203 -11.04 11.96 -8.37
C CYS A 203 -12.50 11.77 -8.80
N GLU A 204 -12.76 11.77 -10.11
CA GLU A 204 -14.02 11.32 -10.70
C GLU A 204 -14.03 9.79 -10.85
N PRO A 205 -15.15 9.11 -10.56
CA PRO A 205 -15.30 7.69 -10.83
C PRO A 205 -15.19 7.37 -12.32
N LEU A 206 -14.28 6.47 -12.66
CA LEU A 206 -14.19 5.83 -13.96
C LEU A 206 -15.09 4.59 -13.97
N TYR A 207 -15.94 4.47 -15.00
CA TYR A 207 -16.89 3.37 -15.14
C TYR A 207 -16.34 2.35 -16.14
N LEU A 208 -15.90 1.20 -15.63
CA LEU A 208 -15.28 0.15 -16.44
C LEU A 208 -16.19 -0.36 -17.58
N GLU A 209 -17.51 -0.25 -17.42
CA GLU A 209 -18.52 -0.61 -18.42
C GLU A 209 -18.62 0.37 -19.59
N ALA A 210 -18.17 1.60 -19.39
CA ALA A 210 -18.17 2.68 -20.38
C ALA A 210 -16.83 2.84 -21.09
N MET A 211 -15.78 2.16 -20.61
CA MET A 211 -14.45 2.17 -21.21
C MET A 211 -14.39 1.24 -22.43
N GLU A 212 -13.55 1.60 -23.40
CA GLU A 212 -13.14 0.70 -24.47
C GLU A 212 -12.27 -0.44 -23.91
N GLU A 213 -12.21 -1.58 -24.62
CA GLU A 213 -11.54 -2.79 -24.13
C GLU A 213 -10.07 -2.51 -23.77
N GLU A 214 -9.32 -1.85 -24.65
CA GLU A 214 -7.89 -1.57 -24.45
C GLU A 214 -7.61 -0.73 -23.21
N ASP A 215 -8.37 0.34 -23.00
CA ASP A 215 -8.25 1.22 -21.83
C ASP A 215 -8.62 0.47 -20.55
N ALA A 216 -9.68 -0.34 -20.59
CA ALA A 216 -10.12 -1.13 -19.44
C ALA A 216 -9.08 -2.19 -19.06
N LEU A 217 -8.46 -2.84 -20.05
CA LEU A 217 -7.39 -3.82 -19.80
C LEU A 217 -6.15 -3.16 -19.22
N THR A 218 -5.76 -1.99 -19.73
CA THR A 218 -4.64 -1.22 -19.17
C THR A 218 -4.90 -0.85 -17.70
N LEU A 219 -6.09 -0.34 -17.41
CA LEU A 219 -6.49 -0.01 -16.05
C LEU A 219 -6.53 -1.23 -15.11
N LEU A 220 -7.09 -2.35 -15.57
CA LEU A 220 -7.12 -3.61 -14.81
C LEU A 220 -5.72 -4.16 -14.53
N LYS A 221 -4.75 -3.95 -15.44
CA LYS A 221 -3.34 -4.29 -15.20
C LYS A 221 -2.72 -3.38 -14.16
N ASP A 222 -2.93 -2.05 -14.24
CA ASP A 222 -2.32 -1.08 -13.32
C ASP A 222 -2.74 -1.33 -11.86
N ILE A 223 -4.00 -1.71 -11.63
CA ILE A 223 -4.53 -1.95 -10.28
C ILE A 223 -4.38 -3.39 -9.78
N SER A 224 -3.90 -4.31 -10.63
CA SER A 224 -3.67 -5.69 -10.22
C SER A 224 -2.60 -5.72 -9.14
N ILE A 225 -2.80 -6.50 -8.07
CA ILE A 225 -1.77 -6.71 -7.06
C ILE A 225 -0.71 -7.71 -7.53
N LEU A 226 -0.96 -8.41 -8.63
CA LEU A 226 -0.02 -9.37 -9.19
C LEU A 226 1.10 -8.62 -9.92
N ILE A 227 2.33 -9.08 -9.72
CA ILE A 227 3.48 -8.59 -10.49
C ILE A 227 3.52 -9.41 -11.78
N LEU A 228 3.02 -8.81 -12.85
CA LEU A 228 2.94 -9.46 -14.15
C LEU A 228 4.26 -9.27 -14.90
N ASP A 229 4.83 -8.08 -14.85
CA ASP A 229 5.92 -7.71 -15.78
C ASP A 229 7.32 -8.21 -15.37
N ALA A 230 7.43 -8.97 -14.27
CA ALA A 230 8.72 -9.44 -13.78
C ALA A 230 9.02 -10.86 -14.29
N PRO A 231 10.24 -11.12 -14.82
CA PRO A 231 10.72 -12.47 -15.06
C PRO A 231 10.53 -13.32 -13.82
N ARG A 232 10.08 -14.57 -13.99
CA ARG A 232 9.70 -15.48 -12.89
C ARG A 232 10.78 -15.62 -11.80
N GLU A 233 12.05 -15.52 -12.21
CA GLU A 233 13.24 -15.55 -11.36
C GLU A 233 13.29 -14.41 -10.31
N GLN A 234 12.56 -13.30 -10.53
CA GLN A 234 12.48 -12.17 -9.61
C GLN A 234 11.29 -12.24 -8.65
N ILE A 235 10.28 -13.06 -8.96
CA ILE A 235 9.04 -13.21 -8.19
C ILE A 235 9.20 -14.28 -7.11
N GLU A 236 9.88 -15.37 -7.46
CA GLU A 236 10.25 -16.44 -6.53
C GLU A 236 11.51 -15.96 -5.79
N ALA A 237 11.33 -15.23 -4.68
CA ALA A 237 12.42 -14.93 -3.76
C ALA A 237 13.13 -16.26 -3.46
N SER A 238 14.44 -16.30 -3.68
CA SER A 238 15.29 -17.48 -3.52
C SER A 238 14.96 -18.19 -2.21
N SER A 239 14.07 -19.19 -2.26
CA SER A 239 13.63 -19.96 -1.09
C SER A 239 14.71 -20.96 -0.65
N SER A 240 15.96 -20.68 -1.01
CA SER A 240 17.17 -21.40 -0.63
C SER A 240 17.90 -20.73 0.53
N GLU A 241 17.25 -19.86 1.31
CA GLU A 241 17.70 -19.61 2.69
C GLU A 241 17.49 -20.90 3.50
N SER A 242 18.46 -21.79 3.35
CA SER A 242 18.70 -22.89 4.27
C SER A 242 18.92 -22.32 5.66
N THR A 243 18.38 -22.98 6.67
CA THR A 243 18.68 -22.78 8.09
C THR A 243 20.13 -23.15 8.44
N ALA A 244 21.11 -22.64 7.69
CA ALA A 244 22.52 -22.77 8.01
C ALA A 244 22.89 -21.60 8.94
N GLU A 245 23.29 -21.94 10.16
CA GLU A 245 23.98 -21.01 11.06
C GLU A 245 25.12 -20.32 10.30
N LEU A 246 25.09 -19.00 10.24
CA LEU A 246 26.17 -18.19 9.68
C LEU A 246 27.47 -18.48 10.46
N PRO A 247 28.57 -18.88 9.80
CA PRO A 247 29.86 -18.82 10.44
C PRO A 247 30.24 -17.36 10.60
N CYS A 248 30.50 -16.96 11.86
CA CYS A 248 31.31 -15.80 12.18
C CYS A 248 32.62 -15.86 11.38
N ASP A 249 33.10 -14.68 10.99
CA ASP A 249 34.39 -14.39 10.36
C ASP A 249 34.38 -14.32 8.82
N GLN A 250 34.02 -13.15 8.32
CA GLN A 250 34.75 -12.51 7.21
C GLN A 250 34.54 -10.99 7.22
N HIS A 251 35.62 -10.29 7.59
CA HIS A 251 35.73 -8.84 7.57
C HIS A 251 35.58 -8.28 6.14
N ILE A 252 34.61 -7.40 5.94
CA ILE A 252 34.62 -6.44 4.84
C ILE A 252 35.32 -5.18 5.37
N VAL A 253 36.49 -4.87 4.80
CA VAL A 253 37.18 -3.60 5.04
C VAL A 253 36.49 -2.53 4.20
N CYS A 254 35.55 -1.80 4.81
CA CYS A 254 35.04 -0.55 4.26
C CYS A 254 35.94 0.63 4.69
N GLY A 255 36.20 1.52 3.74
CA GLY A 255 37.09 2.67 3.87
C GLY A 255 36.72 3.58 5.04
N GLN A 256 37.76 4.21 5.59
CA GLN A 256 37.75 5.00 6.81
C GLN A 256 36.67 6.09 6.81
N ASN A 257 35.70 5.95 7.73
CA ASN A 257 34.71 6.96 8.07
C ASN A 257 35.32 7.94 9.11
N PRO A 258 35.41 9.26 8.85
CA PRO A 258 36.06 10.22 9.76
C PRO A 258 35.26 10.50 11.05
N VAL A 259 34.04 9.97 11.18
CA VAL A 259 33.16 10.21 12.33
C VAL A 259 33.60 9.47 13.61
N ALA A 260 34.43 8.41 13.49
CA ALA A 260 34.85 7.59 14.63
C ALA A 260 35.84 8.25 15.62
N LYS A 261 36.14 9.56 15.49
CA LYS A 261 37.09 10.28 16.36
C LYS A 261 36.59 11.65 16.87
N GLY A 262 35.29 11.80 17.12
CA GLY A 262 34.76 13.04 17.71
C GLY A 262 35.00 14.29 16.86
N GLY A 263 35.03 14.11 15.53
CA GLY A 263 35.17 15.21 14.57
C GLY A 263 33.86 15.99 14.43
N ASN A 264 33.99 17.28 14.12
CA ASN A 264 32.85 18.14 13.80
C ASN A 264 32.07 17.55 12.60
N ILE A 265 30.77 17.28 12.77
CA ILE A 265 29.88 16.70 11.74
C ILE A 265 29.45 17.73 10.67
N LEU A 266 29.63 19.02 10.97
CA LEU A 266 29.21 20.13 10.11
C LEU A 266 29.79 20.10 8.69
N PRO A 267 31.09 19.76 8.46
CA PRO A 267 31.65 19.67 7.11
C PRO A 267 31.03 18.56 6.28
N TRP A 268 30.63 17.45 6.90
CA TRP A 268 29.97 16.33 6.19
C TRP A 268 28.54 16.69 5.79
N ILE A 269 27.78 17.33 6.69
CA ILE A 269 26.43 17.85 6.38
C ILE A 269 26.50 18.89 5.25
N GLN A 270 27.50 19.77 5.27
CA GLN A 270 27.72 20.77 4.22
C GLN A 270 28.18 20.16 2.88
N GLU A 271 28.85 19.01 2.90
CA GLU A 271 29.26 18.29 1.68
C GLU A 271 28.10 17.50 1.06
N LYS A 272 27.20 16.94 1.88
CA LYS A 272 26.12 16.06 1.42
C LYS A 272 24.80 16.77 1.13
N LEU A 273 24.57 17.96 1.70
CA LEU A 273 23.41 18.77 1.35
C LEU A 273 23.74 19.71 0.18
N PRO A 274 22.93 19.74 -0.89
CA PRO A 274 23.10 20.74 -1.93
C PRO A 274 22.95 22.15 -1.35
N PRO A 275 23.59 23.19 -1.94
CA PRO A 275 23.39 24.56 -1.50
C PRO A 275 21.91 24.93 -1.61
N LEU A 276 21.24 25.02 -0.46
CA LEU A 276 19.82 25.33 -0.37
C LEU A 276 19.56 26.73 -0.92
N SER A 277 18.87 26.79 -2.05
CA SER A 277 18.39 28.03 -2.67
C SER A 277 16.97 28.38 -2.22
N GLN A 278 16.29 27.48 -1.50
CA GLN A 278 14.94 27.66 -0.95
C GLN A 278 14.84 27.20 0.52
N PRO A 279 13.85 27.72 1.27
CA PRO A 279 13.53 27.24 2.62
C PRO A 279 13.19 25.75 2.59
N CYS A 280 13.78 24.97 3.48
CA CYS A 280 13.42 23.55 3.64
C CYS A 280 12.83 23.33 5.03
N GLN A 281 11.90 22.39 5.12
CA GLN A 281 11.34 21.95 6.41
C GLN A 281 12.05 20.68 6.84
N VAL A 282 12.48 20.66 8.10
CA VAL A 282 13.07 19.48 8.72
C VAL A 282 12.20 19.06 9.89
N VAL A 283 11.96 17.75 9.96
CA VAL A 283 11.21 17.13 11.05
C VAL A 283 12.17 16.38 11.94
N SER A 284 12.09 16.60 13.25
CA SER A 284 12.81 15.83 14.26
C SER A 284 11.85 15.27 15.30
N GLU A 285 12.09 14.04 15.76
CA GLU A 285 11.36 13.44 16.88
C GLU A 285 12.10 13.70 18.20
N GLU A 286 11.49 14.49 19.08
CA GLU A 286 11.99 14.72 20.45
C GLU A 286 10.97 14.19 21.47
N ASN A 287 11.38 13.20 22.28
CA ASN A 287 10.53 12.57 23.31
C ASN A 287 9.18 12.01 22.79
N GLY A 288 9.14 11.50 21.56
CA GLY A 288 7.92 10.95 20.95
C GLY A 288 6.94 12.02 20.42
N ARG A 289 7.39 13.28 20.30
CA ARG A 289 6.68 14.34 19.58
C ARG A 289 7.48 14.76 18.37
N TRP A 290 6.76 15.00 17.28
CA TRP A 290 7.32 15.48 16.02
C TRP A 290 7.20 17.01 15.99
N ASP A 291 8.34 17.70 15.94
CA ASP A 291 8.40 19.16 15.81
C ASP A 291 8.94 19.58 14.44
N TRP A 292 8.36 20.64 13.90
CA TRP A 292 8.69 21.19 12.59
C TRP A 292 9.58 22.42 12.73
N CYS A 293 10.77 22.37 12.12
CA CYS A 293 11.68 23.50 12.04
C CYS A 293 11.81 23.97 10.58
N SER A 294 11.44 25.22 10.32
CA SER A 294 11.73 25.87 9.04
C SER A 294 13.16 26.38 9.04
N LEU A 295 13.99 25.93 8.10
CA LEU A 295 15.37 26.40 7.94
C LEU A 295 15.43 27.44 6.83
N ASN A 296 15.67 28.70 7.20
CA ASN A 296 15.83 29.84 6.29
C ASN A 296 17.31 30.28 6.23
N GLY A 297 18.13 29.46 5.57
CA GLY A 297 19.51 29.81 5.25
C GLY A 297 20.56 29.32 6.26
N ARG A 298 21.81 29.76 6.06
CA ARG A 298 23.00 29.15 6.72
C ARG A 298 23.03 29.25 8.24
N SER A 299 22.42 30.28 8.84
CA SER A 299 22.34 30.44 10.29
C SER A 299 21.46 29.37 10.94
N ASP A 300 20.39 28.96 10.26
CA ASP A 300 19.42 28.01 10.79
C ASP A 300 19.96 26.58 10.70
N ILE A 301 20.76 26.28 9.67
CA ILE A 301 21.51 25.01 9.56
C ILE A 301 22.53 24.87 10.69
N ALA A 302 23.24 25.94 11.03
CA ALA A 302 24.21 25.92 12.14
C ALA A 302 23.52 25.71 13.49
N ARG A 303 22.35 26.32 13.69
CA ARG A 303 21.51 26.11 14.88
C ARG A 303 20.95 24.69 14.94
N PHE A 304 20.37 24.20 13.86
CA PHE A 304 19.87 22.83 13.73
C PHE A 304 20.97 21.77 13.95
N SER A 305 22.17 22.01 13.40
CA SER A 305 23.33 21.15 13.65
C SER A 305 23.75 21.15 15.12
N SER A 306 23.66 22.29 15.81
CA SER A 306 23.94 22.40 17.24
C SER A 306 22.89 21.64 18.06
N ASP A 307 21.62 21.74 17.68
CA ASP A 307 20.50 21.09 18.38
C ASP A 307 20.55 19.55 18.19
N ILE A 308 20.84 19.06 16.98
CA ILE A 308 21.09 17.62 16.73
C ILE A 308 22.30 17.13 17.54
N THR A 309 23.39 17.89 17.57
CA THR A 309 24.59 17.51 18.34
C THR A 309 24.24 17.41 19.83
N GLY A 310 23.44 18.34 20.35
CA GLY A 310 22.93 18.30 21.72
C GLY A 310 22.05 17.08 22.03
N VAL A 311 21.20 16.66 21.09
CA VAL A 311 20.36 15.45 21.23
C VAL A 311 21.23 14.18 21.22
N ILE A 312 22.22 14.12 20.32
CA ILE A 312 23.17 13.01 20.23
C ILE A 312 24.00 12.91 21.52
N ASP A 313 24.55 14.03 22.00
CA ASP A 313 25.35 14.09 23.23
C ASP A 313 24.50 13.78 24.49
N SER A 314 23.24 14.23 24.53
CA SER A 314 22.30 13.91 25.61
C SER A 314 21.89 12.43 25.61
N LYS A 315 21.82 11.76 24.46
CA LYS A 315 21.55 10.33 24.37
C LYS A 315 22.81 9.52 24.71
N ALA A 316 23.98 9.92 24.21
CA ALA A 316 25.27 9.31 24.50
C ALA A 316 25.62 9.36 26.00
N SER A 317 25.32 10.48 26.69
CA SER A 317 25.55 10.63 28.13
C SER A 317 24.60 9.82 29.02
N ARG A 318 23.44 9.39 28.52
CA ARG A 318 22.52 8.49 29.24
C ARG A 318 22.94 7.01 29.13
N CYS A 319 23.75 6.65 28.14
CA CYS A 319 24.35 5.34 28.02
C CYS A 319 25.63 5.25 28.86
N ASN A 320 25.49 4.81 30.12
CA ASN A 320 26.61 4.65 31.06
C ASN A 320 27.51 3.41 30.79
N GLN A 321 27.71 3.04 29.52
CA GLN A 321 28.64 1.99 29.11
C GLN A 321 29.50 2.49 27.94
N LYS A 322 30.79 2.10 27.92
CA LYS A 322 31.86 2.51 26.99
C LYS A 322 31.42 2.66 25.52
N PRO A 323 32.08 3.56 24.74
CA PRO A 323 31.59 3.97 23.42
C PRO A 323 31.92 2.91 22.37
N LEU A 324 30.94 2.09 22.05
CA LEU A 324 30.79 1.50 20.73
C LEU A 324 29.33 1.74 20.36
N CYS A 325 29.06 2.93 19.85
CA CYS A 325 27.86 3.14 19.05
C CYS A 325 28.16 2.39 17.75
N GLU A 326 27.50 1.25 17.52
CA GLU A 326 27.59 0.53 16.26
C GLU A 326 27.06 1.45 15.14
N ASP A 327 27.71 1.42 13.97
CA ASP A 327 27.43 2.30 12.83
C ASP A 327 25.93 2.33 12.45
N ASP A 328 25.21 1.24 12.74
CA ASP A 328 23.79 1.05 12.46
C ASP A 328 22.87 1.97 13.29
N GLN A 329 23.25 2.35 14.52
CA GLN A 329 22.40 3.21 15.37
C GLN A 329 22.47 4.69 14.94
N LEU A 330 23.61 5.13 14.41
CA LEU A 330 23.76 6.48 13.88
C LEU A 330 22.98 6.63 12.57
N GLU A 331 22.97 5.58 11.74
CA GLU A 331 22.20 5.52 10.50
C GLU A 331 20.68 5.60 10.76
N ASP A 332 20.19 4.94 11.81
CA ASP A 332 18.77 5.01 12.21
C ASP A 332 18.35 6.38 12.76
N ILE A 333 19.23 7.09 13.46
CA ILE A 333 18.98 8.49 13.89
C ILE A 333 18.93 9.42 12.68
N ILE A 334 19.78 9.18 11.67
CA ILE A 334 19.88 10.01 10.46
C ILE A 334 18.71 9.74 9.49
N LYS A 335 18.21 8.49 9.39
CA LYS A 335 17.01 8.13 8.62
C LYS A 335 15.73 8.82 9.09
N GLN A 336 15.72 9.38 10.31
CA GLN A 336 14.58 10.13 10.86
C GLN A 336 14.54 11.60 10.41
N VAL A 337 15.57 12.07 9.71
CA VAL A 337 15.63 13.43 9.16
C VAL A 337 15.12 13.41 7.72
N VAL A 338 13.84 13.72 7.53
CA VAL A 338 13.24 13.91 6.20
C VAL A 338 13.36 15.39 5.83
N ILE A 339 13.95 15.66 4.67
CA ILE A 339 14.09 17.02 4.11
C ILE A 339 13.03 17.19 3.02
N PHE A 340 12.20 18.22 3.15
CA PHE A 340 11.24 18.63 2.12
C PHE A 340 11.71 19.94 1.47
N ASP A 341 11.62 20.00 0.14
CA ASP A 341 11.80 21.23 -0.65
C ASP A 341 10.54 22.11 -0.63
#